data_AF-A0A1G8CAJ5-F1
#
_entry.id   AF-A0A1G8CAJ5-F1
#
_cell.length_a   1.000
_cell.length_b   1.000
_cell.length_c   1.000
_cell.angle_alpha   90.00
_cell.angle_beta   90.00
_cell.angle_gamma   90.00
#
_symmetry.space_group_name_H-M   'P 1'
#
loop_
_entity.id
_entity.type
_entity.pdbx_description
1 polymer ?
#
loop_
_entity_poly.entity_id
_entity_poly.type
_entity_poly.pdbx_seq_one_letter_code
_entity_poly.pdbx_strand_id
1 'polypeptide(L)'
;MLLHADLYRENILFDNARGVVFIDPLPMVGDPVFDWAFWTVYYDLERDPVDRLKLANQASGISSGELVPWCLTLCLDGLLYYRQVGDSRLGRMRDVMAAMAKEVR
;
A
#
# COMPACT_ATOMS: atom_id res chain seq x y z
N MET A 1 -6.85 -15.31 -5.88
CA MET A 1 -5.99 -15.70 -4.74
C MET A 1 -6.64 -15.21 -3.45
N LEU A 2 -6.38 -15.82 -2.28
CA LEU A 2 -6.82 -15.25 -1.00
C LEU A 2 -5.85 -14.12 -0.60
N LEU A 3 -6.40 -12.94 -0.30
CA LEU A 3 -5.66 -11.74 0.07
C LEU A 3 -5.76 -11.47 1.58
N HIS A 4 -4.78 -10.76 2.13
CA HIS A 4 -4.89 -10.17 3.46
C HIS A 4 -5.71 -8.88 3.43
N ALA A 5 -5.52 -8.08 2.37
CA ALA A 5 -6.22 -6.84 2.04
C ALA A 5 -6.14 -5.69 3.05
N ASP A 6 -5.20 -5.77 3.99
CA ASP A 6 -4.94 -4.72 4.99
C ASP A 6 -3.48 -4.76 5.46
N LEU A 7 -2.55 -4.88 4.52
CA LEU A 7 -1.12 -5.07 4.78
C LEU A 7 -0.37 -3.74 4.95
N TYR A 8 -0.40 -3.20 6.16
CA TYR A 8 0.42 -2.06 6.56
C TYR A 8 1.14 -2.35 7.89
N ARG A 9 2.01 -1.44 8.33
CA ARG A 9 3.01 -1.71 9.39
C ARG A 9 2.38 -2.25 10.67
N GLU A 10 1.26 -1.71 11.08
CA GLU A 10 0.58 -2.05 12.33
C GLU A 10 0.03 -3.48 12.31
N ASN A 11 -0.23 -4.03 11.12
CA ASN A 11 -0.72 -5.39 10.91
C ASN A 11 0.40 -6.41 10.63
N ILE A 12 1.66 -6.00 10.79
CA ILE A 12 2.84 -6.85 10.60
C ILE A 12 3.64 -6.89 11.90
N LEU A 13 3.62 -8.03 12.56
CA LEU A 13 4.40 -8.30 13.77
C LEU A 13 5.66 -9.09 13.42
N PHE A 14 6.68 -8.92 14.27
CA PHE A 14 7.90 -9.73 14.22
C PHE A 14 8.04 -10.48 15.54
N ASP A 15 8.20 -11.80 15.47
CA ASP A 15 8.49 -12.60 16.65
C ASP A 15 9.95 -12.40 17.14
N ASN A 16 10.31 -13.06 18.25
CA ASN A 16 11.65 -12.97 18.83
C ASN A 16 12.77 -13.50 17.91
N ALA A 17 12.44 -14.34 16.94
CA ALA A 17 13.34 -14.86 15.92
C ALA A 17 13.32 -14.03 14.61
N ARG A 18 12.61 -12.89 14.60
CA ARG A 18 12.33 -12.05 13.42
C ARG A 18 11.46 -12.75 12.36
N GLY A 19 10.74 -13.80 12.73
CA GLY A 19 9.67 -14.37 11.93
C GLY A 19 8.55 -13.34 11.74
N VAL A 20 8.03 -13.25 10.53
CA VAL A 20 6.96 -12.30 10.17
C VAL A 20 5.61 -12.93 10.45
N VAL A 21 4.74 -12.22 11.16
CA VAL A 21 3.37 -12.63 11.45
C VAL A 21 2.42 -11.54 10.97
N PHE A 22 1.47 -11.91 10.10
CA PHE A 22 0.41 -11.03 9.63
C PHE A 22 -0.83 -11.19 10.48
N ILE A 23 -1.43 -10.07 10.90
CA ILE A 23 -2.59 -10.03 11.79
C ILE A 23 -3.69 -9.13 11.22
N ASP A 24 -4.91 -9.29 11.72
CA ASP A 24 -6.08 -8.48 11.34
C ASP A 24 -6.37 -8.47 9.82
N PRO A 25 -6.57 -9.64 9.18
CA PRO A 25 -6.89 -9.68 7.77
C PRO A 25 -8.34 -9.23 7.50
N LEU A 26 -8.56 -8.61 6.34
CA LEU A 26 -9.87 -8.39 5.72
C LEU A 26 -10.01 -9.33 4.51
N PRO A 27 -10.13 -10.66 4.74
CA PRO A 27 -9.89 -11.66 3.71
C PRO A 27 -10.85 -11.53 2.53
N MET A 28 -10.29 -11.52 1.33
CA MET A 28 -11.04 -11.46 0.08
C MET A 28 -10.39 -12.30 -1.01
N VAL A 29 -11.18 -12.71 -2.00
CA VAL A 29 -10.67 -13.37 -3.20
C VAL A 29 -10.42 -12.31 -4.26
N GLY A 30 -9.16 -12.19 -4.69
CA GLY A 30 -8.78 -11.17 -5.65
C GLY A 30 -7.40 -11.39 -6.27
N ASP A 31 -6.90 -10.33 -6.89
CA ASP A 31 -5.59 -10.28 -7.53
C ASP A 31 -4.47 -10.01 -6.48
N PRO A 32 -3.38 -10.80 -6.45
CA PRO A 32 -2.21 -10.53 -5.59
C PRO A 32 -1.65 -9.11 -5.67
N VAL A 33 -1.82 -8.42 -6.81
CA VAL A 33 -1.32 -7.05 -7.01
C VAL A 33 -1.90 -6.11 -5.95
N PHE A 34 -3.13 -6.36 -5.48
CA PHE A 34 -3.79 -5.53 -4.49
C PHE A 34 -2.99 -5.43 -3.18
N ASP A 35 -2.57 -6.57 -2.62
CA ASP A 35 -1.84 -6.62 -1.35
C ASP A 35 -0.50 -5.87 -1.44
N TRP A 36 0.19 -5.99 -2.57
CA TRP A 36 1.45 -5.28 -2.83
C TRP A 36 1.25 -3.78 -3.05
N ALA A 37 0.18 -3.39 -3.73
CA ALA A 37 -0.17 -1.98 -3.93
C ALA A 37 -0.59 -1.33 -2.60
N PHE A 38 -1.39 -2.04 -1.80
CA PHE A 38 -1.80 -1.61 -0.47
C PHE A 38 -0.59 -1.38 0.44
N TRP A 39 0.32 -2.37 0.49
CA TRP A 39 1.57 -2.24 1.23
C TRP A 39 2.41 -1.06 0.75
N THR A 40 2.53 -0.87 -0.56
CA THR A 40 3.28 0.25 -1.15
C THR A 40 2.75 1.60 -0.67
N VAL A 41 1.43 1.77 -0.64
CA VAL A 41 0.79 3.02 -0.23
C VAL A 41 0.84 3.20 1.29
N TYR A 42 0.36 2.22 2.05
CA TYR A 42 -0.01 2.40 3.46
C TYR A 42 1.06 1.97 4.48
N TYR A 43 2.05 1.15 4.11
CA TYR A 43 2.99 0.60 5.10
C TYR A 43 3.74 1.67 5.92
N ASP A 44 4.03 2.82 5.32
CA ASP A 44 4.55 3.98 6.04
C ASP A 44 4.23 5.27 5.29
N LEU A 45 3.04 5.85 5.56
CA LEU A 45 2.56 7.07 4.89
C LEU A 45 3.44 8.30 5.12
N GLU A 46 4.31 8.30 6.14
CA GLU A 46 5.21 9.43 6.41
C GLU A 46 6.46 9.42 5.53
N ARG A 47 6.72 8.33 4.81
CA ARG A 47 7.88 8.17 3.93
C ARG A 47 7.50 8.10 2.46
N ASP A 48 8.42 8.54 1.61
CA ASP A 48 8.30 8.46 0.15
C ASP A 48 7.90 7.03 -0.31
N PRO A 49 6.79 6.89 -1.06
CA PRO A 49 6.31 5.59 -1.52
C PRO A 49 7.16 5.00 -2.66
N VAL A 50 8.00 5.78 -3.34
CA VAL A 50 8.75 5.31 -4.53
C VAL A 50 9.74 4.19 -4.19
N ASP A 51 10.42 4.26 -3.04
CA ASP A 51 11.31 3.18 -2.62
C ASP A 51 10.54 1.91 -2.23
N ARG A 52 9.33 2.07 -1.67
CA ARG A 52 8.43 0.93 -1.43
C ARG A 52 7.94 0.32 -2.74
N LEU A 53 7.61 1.13 -3.75
CA LEU A 53 7.24 0.63 -5.08
C LEU A 53 8.36 -0.22 -5.69
N LYS A 54 9.62 0.22 -5.58
CA LYS A 54 10.78 -0.58 -6.04
C LYS A 54 10.90 -1.90 -5.28
N LEU A 55 10.75 -1.87 -3.96
CA LEU A 55 10.80 -3.07 -3.12
C LEU A 55 9.65 -4.05 -3.45
N ALA A 56 8.43 -3.53 -3.62
CA ALA A 56 7.27 -4.34 -3.99
C ALA A 56 7.48 -5.00 -5.36
N ASN A 57 7.97 -4.26 -6.35
CA ASN A 57 8.30 -4.81 -7.67
C ASN A 57 9.37 -5.92 -7.56
N GLN A 58 10.47 -5.67 -6.84
CA GLN A 58 11.54 -6.66 -6.64
C GLN A 58 11.09 -7.92 -5.90
N ALA A 59 10.26 -7.77 -4.86
CA ALA A 59 9.82 -8.88 -4.03
C ALA A 59 8.71 -9.72 -4.67
N SER A 60 7.81 -9.07 -5.42
CA SER A 60 6.66 -9.73 -6.04
C SER A 60 6.91 -10.20 -7.48
N GLY A 61 7.87 -9.57 -8.18
CA GLY A 61 8.03 -9.72 -9.64
C GLY A 61 6.97 -8.98 -10.47
N ILE A 62 6.06 -8.23 -9.83
CA ILE A 62 5.01 -7.47 -10.51
C ILE A 62 5.58 -6.16 -11.04
N SER A 63 5.29 -5.86 -12.30
CA SER A 63 5.80 -4.65 -12.95
C SER A 63 5.20 -3.37 -12.34
N SER A 64 5.95 -2.27 -12.39
CA SER A 64 5.41 -0.97 -11.98
C SER A 64 4.21 -0.53 -12.83
N GLY A 65 4.14 -0.93 -14.10
CA GLY A 65 2.99 -0.65 -14.97
C GLY A 65 1.69 -1.30 -14.48
N GLU A 66 1.79 -2.37 -13.71
CA GLU A 66 0.66 -3.05 -13.09
C GLU A 66 0.40 -2.55 -11.66
N LEU A 67 1.45 -2.32 -10.86
CA LEU A 67 1.31 -1.80 -9.48
C LEU A 67 0.79 -0.36 -9.41
N VAL A 68 1.32 0.54 -10.24
CA VAL A 68 1.04 2.00 -10.13
C VAL A 68 -0.45 2.33 -10.29
N PRO A 69 -1.20 1.76 -11.27
CA PRO A 69 -2.64 1.97 -11.35
C PRO A 69 -3.38 1.59 -10.06
N TRP A 70 -3.06 0.45 -9.46
CA TRP A 70 -3.65 0.01 -8.19
C TRP A 70 -3.27 0.95 -7.03
N CYS A 71 -2.01 1.39 -6.94
CA CYS A 71 -1.57 2.37 -5.96
C CYS A 71 -2.36 3.68 -6.09
N LEU A 72 -2.60 4.16 -7.32
CA LEU A 72 -3.37 5.39 -7.55
C LEU A 72 -4.83 5.24 -7.14
N THR A 73 -5.46 4.10 -7.43
CA THR A 73 -6.83 3.80 -6.97
C THR A 73 -6.91 3.81 -5.45
N LEU A 74 -5.95 3.16 -4.77
CA LEU A 74 -5.87 3.13 -3.31
C LEU A 74 -5.61 4.51 -2.70
N CYS A 75 -4.78 5.34 -3.34
CA CYS A 75 -4.55 6.71 -2.91
C CYS A 75 -5.83 7.56 -3.03
N LEU A 76 -6.58 7.40 -4.12
CA LEU A 76 -7.84 8.11 -4.32
C LEU A 76 -8.86 7.70 -3.25
N ASP A 77 -9.01 6.41 -3.01
CA ASP A 77 -9.90 5.88 -1.96
C ASP A 77 -9.51 6.45 -0.57
N GLY A 78 -8.24 6.37 -0.21
CA GLY A 78 -7.72 6.93 1.04
C GLY A 78 -7.90 8.44 1.17
N LEU A 79 -7.72 9.20 0.08
CA LEU A 79 -8.01 10.64 0.05
C LEU A 79 -9.46 10.95 0.33
N LEU A 80 -10.39 10.22 -0.31
CA LEU A 80 -11.82 10.38 -0.10
C LEU A 80 -12.19 10.06 1.34
N TYR A 81 -11.67 8.97 1.88
CA TYR A 81 -11.88 8.56 3.27
C TYR A 81 -11.34 9.61 4.26
N TYR A 82 -10.06 9.98 4.17
CA TYR A 82 -9.45 10.96 5.08
C TYR A 82 -10.14 12.32 5.01
N ARG A 83 -10.60 12.74 3.82
CA ARG A 83 -11.39 13.96 3.67
C ARG A 83 -12.74 13.85 4.39
N GLN A 84 -13.42 12.71 4.27
CA GLN A 84 -14.71 12.49 4.88
C GLN A 84 -14.64 12.51 6.42
N VAL A 85 -13.60 11.90 7.01
CA VAL A 85 -13.47 11.79 8.46
C VAL A 85 -12.66 12.93 9.10
N GLY A 86 -12.12 13.85 8.29
CA GLY A 86 -11.30 14.97 8.78
C GLY A 86 -9.92 14.54 9.31
N ASP A 87 -9.33 13.50 8.73
CA ASP A 87 -8.03 12.96 9.15
C ASP A 87 -6.87 13.87 8.72
N SER A 88 -5.89 14.09 9.59
CA SER A 88 -4.71 14.90 9.32
C SER A 88 -3.81 14.31 8.24
N ARG A 89 -3.91 13.00 7.97
CA ARG A 89 -3.17 12.29 6.92
C ARG A 89 -3.61 12.64 5.50
N LEU A 90 -4.70 13.40 5.32
CA LEU A 90 -5.16 13.85 4.00
C LEU A 90 -4.06 14.51 3.18
N GLY A 91 -3.25 15.38 3.80
CA GLY A 91 -2.13 16.04 3.13
C GLY A 91 -1.07 15.05 2.66
N ARG A 92 -0.72 14.07 3.50
CA ARG A 92 0.26 13.01 3.19
C ARG A 92 -0.21 12.11 2.06
N MET A 93 -1.46 11.68 2.09
CA MET A 93 -1.99 10.84 1.02
C MET A 93 -1.99 11.57 -0.33
N ARG A 94 -2.22 12.89 -0.34
CA ARG A 94 -2.10 13.70 -1.57
C ARG A 94 -0.68 13.70 -2.11
N ASP A 95 0.31 13.80 -1.22
CA ASP A 95 1.73 13.77 -1.61
C ASP A 95 2.12 12.38 -2.16
N VAL A 96 1.66 11.31 -1.51
CA VAL A 96 1.83 9.92 -1.98
C VAL A 96 1.20 9.72 -3.36
N MET A 97 -0.04 10.19 -3.57
CA MET A 97 -0.72 10.12 -4.87
C MET A 97 0.06 10.88 -5.95
N ALA A 98 0.56 12.07 -5.64
CA ALA A 98 1.34 12.89 -6.57
C ALA A 98 2.69 12.23 -6.92
N ALA A 99 3.31 11.50 -5.99
CA ALA A 99 4.51 10.70 -6.25
C ALA A 99 4.17 9.53 -7.19
N MET A 100 3.13 8.76 -6.90
CA MET A 100 2.71 7.62 -7.72
C MET A 100 2.30 8.05 -9.14
N ALA A 101 1.66 9.22 -9.29
CA ALA A 101 1.27 9.74 -10.59
C ALA A 101 2.46 10.01 -11.53
N LYS A 102 3.65 10.31 -10.98
CA LYS A 102 4.88 10.49 -11.76
C LYS A 102 5.48 9.17 -12.26
N GLU A 103 5.06 8.06 -11.66
CA GLU A 103 5.53 6.70 -12.03
C GLU A 103 4.64 6.04 -13.08
N VAL A 104 3.56 6.71 -13.53
CA VAL A 104 2.76 6.27 -14.68
C VAL A 104 3.63 6.40 -15.93
N ARG A 105 3.92 5.28 -16.59
CA ARG A 105 4.67 5.21 -17.84
C ARG A 105 3.83 4.59 -18.93
#